data_AF-A0A1Q3BHU8-F1
#
_entry.id   AF-A0A1Q3BHU8-F1
#
_cell.length_a   1.000
_cell.length_b   1.000
_cell.length_c   1.000
_cell.angle_alpha   90.00
_cell.angle_beta   90.00
_cell.angle_gamma   90.00
#
_symmetry.space_group_name_H-M   'P 1'
#
loop_
_entity.id
_entity.type
_entity.pdbx_description
1 polymer ?
#
loop_
_entity_poly.entity_id
_entity_poly.type
_entity_poly.pdbx_seq_one_letter_code
_entity_poly.pdbx_strand_id
1 'polypeptide(L)'
;MATFICGESQSLYSPPYFDGENYGHWKTRMTIFIQALNYNLWDIIMDGPTTIVDCKGVPKLKNEYTIFDKKNLQLNARAMHVFYCALGPNEFNRIRYCLSAKEIWDKLESTHEGTNQVKYSRIDMLTHEYELFEMRHYESIHYMFDRFRNIIN
;
A
#
# COMPACT_ATOMS: atom_id res chain seq x y z
N MET A 1 -15.27 26.43 -25.91
CA MET A 1 -14.90 25.03 -26.20
C MET A 1 -14.87 24.28 -24.89
N ALA A 2 -15.92 23.51 -24.60
CA ALA A 2 -15.97 22.66 -23.42
C ALA A 2 -15.18 21.38 -23.72
N THR A 3 -14.07 21.17 -23.01
CA THR A 3 -13.35 19.90 -23.01
C THR A 3 -14.21 18.88 -22.27
N PHE A 4 -14.77 17.94 -23.02
CA PHE A 4 -15.35 16.72 -22.46
C PHE A 4 -14.25 15.93 -21.77
N ILE A 5 -14.37 15.73 -20.46
CA ILE A 5 -13.58 14.73 -19.74
C ILE A 5 -14.15 13.37 -20.17
N CYS A 6 -13.45 12.70 -21.07
CA CYS A 6 -13.72 11.30 -21.38
C CYS A 6 -13.39 10.51 -20.11
N GLY A 7 -14.40 9.92 -19.48
CA GLY A 7 -14.17 8.98 -18.38
C GLY A 7 -13.29 7.85 -18.89
N GLU A 8 -12.09 7.71 -18.34
CA GLU A 8 -11.14 6.68 -18.74
C GLU A 8 -11.80 5.30 -18.52
N SER A 9 -12.13 4.61 -19.61
CA SER A 9 -12.48 3.21 -19.55
C SER A 9 -11.24 2.43 -19.13
N GLN A 10 -11.20 2.02 -17.87
CA GLN A 10 -10.06 1.30 -17.32
C GLN A 10 -10.03 -0.10 -17.93
N SER A 11 -9.01 -0.39 -18.74
CA SER A 11 -8.81 -1.70 -19.35
C SER A 11 -8.62 -2.76 -18.27
N LEU A 12 -9.30 -3.90 -18.37
CA LEU A 12 -9.10 -5.08 -17.50
C LEU A 12 -7.65 -5.61 -17.52
N TYR A 13 -6.87 -5.19 -18.52
CA TYR A 13 -5.49 -5.65 -18.71
C TYR A 13 -4.45 -4.58 -18.37
N SER A 14 -4.86 -3.35 -18.07
CA SER A 14 -3.95 -2.26 -17.71
C SER A 14 -4.07 -1.95 -16.23
N PRO A 15 -2.96 -1.91 -15.48
CA PRO A 15 -3.01 -1.51 -14.09
C PRO A 15 -3.51 -0.06 -13.94
N PRO A 16 -4.17 0.28 -12.83
CA PRO A 16 -4.59 1.66 -12.56
C PRO A 16 -3.36 2.56 -12.41
N TYR A 17 -3.32 3.64 -13.18
CA TYR A 17 -2.24 4.62 -13.13
C TYR A 17 -2.22 5.39 -11.80
N PHE A 18 -1.03 5.72 -11.31
CA PHE A 18 -0.78 6.50 -10.11
C PHE A 18 0.16 7.67 -10.39
N ASP A 19 -0.34 8.88 -10.19
CA ASP A 19 0.43 10.12 -10.31
C ASP A 19 0.99 10.63 -8.98
N GLY A 20 0.63 9.99 -7.86
CA GLY A 20 0.99 10.39 -6.51
C GLY A 20 -0.17 10.95 -5.70
N GLU A 21 -1.33 11.20 -6.32
CA GLU A 21 -2.51 11.78 -5.65
C GLU A 21 -3.56 10.72 -5.30
N ASN A 22 -4.31 10.96 -4.23
CA ASN A 22 -5.42 10.11 -3.79
C ASN A 22 -5.04 8.61 -3.64
N TYR A 23 -3.93 8.36 -2.91
CA TYR A 23 -3.37 7.01 -2.73
C TYR A 23 -4.39 5.98 -2.23
N GLY A 24 -5.29 6.34 -1.30
CA GLY A 24 -6.31 5.40 -0.79
C GLY A 24 -7.25 4.88 -1.89
N HIS A 25 -7.66 5.75 -2.82
CA HIS A 25 -8.45 5.35 -3.98
C HIS A 25 -7.64 4.47 -4.95
N TRP A 26 -6.40 4.88 -5.25
CA TRP A 26 -5.52 4.11 -6.13
C TRP A 26 -5.23 2.71 -5.55
N LYS A 27 -4.85 2.63 -4.28
CA LYS A 27 -4.56 1.39 -3.54
C LYS A 27 -5.72 0.41 -3.64
N THR A 28 -6.94 0.89 -3.40
CA THR A 28 -8.15 0.06 -3.52
C THR A 28 -8.29 -0.53 -4.92
N ARG A 29 -8.13 0.28 -5.97
CA ARG A 29 -8.21 -0.21 -7.36
C ARG A 29 -7.06 -1.17 -7.71
N MET A 30 -5.84 -0.87 -7.26
CA MET A 30 -4.66 -1.69 -7.51
C MET A 30 -4.77 -3.07 -6.85
N THR A 31 -5.23 -3.12 -5.60
CA THR A 31 -5.45 -4.38 -4.88
C THR A 31 -6.40 -5.29 -5.65
N ILE A 32 -7.58 -4.77 -6.05
CA ILE A 32 -8.56 -5.55 -6.80
C ILE A 32 -8.02 -5.95 -8.18
N PHE A 33 -7.30 -5.07 -8.86
CA PHE A 33 -6.68 -5.37 -10.15
C PHE A 33 -5.70 -6.56 -10.06
N ILE A 34 -4.81 -6.55 -9.07
CA ILE A 34 -3.82 -7.63 -8.88
C ILE A 34 -4.50 -8.95 -8.53
N GLN A 35 -5.46 -8.92 -7.60
CA GLN A 35 -6.21 -10.11 -7.19
C GLN A 35 -6.99 -10.72 -8.37
N ALA A 36 -7.61 -9.89 -9.21
CA ALA A 36 -8.31 -10.33 -10.42
C ALA A 36 -7.35 -10.86 -11.49
N LEU A 37 -6.16 -10.27 -11.62
CA LEU A 37 -5.15 -10.69 -12.60
C LEU A 37 -4.58 -12.08 -12.27
N ASN A 38 -4.19 -12.30 -11.01
CA ASN A 38 -3.74 -13.57 -10.46
C ASN A 38 -3.53 -13.42 -8.95
N TYR A 39 -4.33 -14.10 -8.14
CA TYR A 39 -4.25 -14.02 -6.68
C TYR A 39 -2.88 -14.38 -6.11
N ASN A 40 -2.12 -15.30 -6.74
CA ASN A 40 -0.76 -15.63 -6.28
C ASN A 40 0.22 -14.44 -6.37
N LEU A 41 -0.08 -13.42 -7.18
CA LEU A 41 0.70 -12.18 -7.18
C LEU A 41 0.43 -11.37 -5.92
N TRP A 42 -0.81 -11.37 -5.43
CA TRP A 42 -1.19 -10.71 -4.19
C TRP A 42 -0.47 -11.36 -3.00
N ASP A 43 -0.44 -12.70 -2.94
CA ASP A 43 0.28 -13.42 -1.88
C ASP A 43 1.77 -13.03 -1.86
N ILE A 44 2.43 -12.99 -3.02
CA ILE A 44 3.84 -12.56 -3.14
C ILE A 44 4.05 -11.10 -2.70
N ILE A 45 3.08 -10.21 -2.96
CA ILE A 45 3.15 -8.80 -2.55
C ILE A 45 2.99 -8.66 -1.04
N MET A 46 2.15 -9.46 -0.39
CA MET A 46 1.86 -9.33 1.04
C MET A 46 2.89 -10.05 1.90
N ASP A 47 3.28 -11.26 1.51
CA ASP A 47 4.20 -12.11 2.26
C ASP A 47 5.67 -11.82 1.91
N GLY A 48 5.91 -11.16 0.77
CA GLY A 48 7.23 -10.99 0.20
C GLY A 48 7.66 -12.19 -0.64
N PRO A 49 8.68 -12.03 -1.50
CA PRO A 49 9.29 -13.18 -2.13
C PRO A 49 9.79 -14.10 -1.02
N THR A 50 9.40 -15.37 -1.05
CA THR A 50 10.03 -16.38 -0.21
C THR A 50 11.53 -16.30 -0.47
N THR A 51 12.30 -15.82 0.50
CA THR A 51 13.76 -15.84 0.43
C THR A 51 14.13 -17.27 0.06
N ILE A 52 14.78 -17.47 -1.09
CA ILE A 52 15.07 -18.83 -1.56
C ILE A 52 16.21 -19.36 -0.69
N VAL A 53 15.83 -20.01 0.40
CA VAL A 53 16.73 -20.60 1.38
C VAL A 53 16.57 -22.11 1.40
N ASP A 54 17.64 -22.81 1.72
CA ASP A 54 17.63 -24.25 1.96
C ASP A 54 16.91 -24.60 3.27
N CYS A 55 16.87 -25.90 3.60
CA CYS A 55 16.25 -26.39 4.82
C CYS A 55 16.90 -25.85 6.11
N LYS A 56 18.07 -25.22 6.01
CA LYS A 56 18.86 -24.65 7.10
C LYS A 56 18.78 -23.11 7.15
N GLY A 57 17.99 -22.49 6.27
CA GLY A 57 17.85 -21.03 6.19
C GLY A 57 18.98 -20.33 5.44
N VAL A 58 19.84 -21.05 4.73
CA VAL A 58 20.95 -20.48 3.94
C VAL A 58 20.46 -20.15 2.52
N PRO A 59 20.76 -18.97 1.96
CA PRO A 59 20.41 -18.65 0.58
C PRO A 59 20.92 -19.71 -0.40
N LYS A 60 20.01 -20.31 -1.19
CA LYS A 60 20.40 -21.30 -2.19
C LYS A 60 21.20 -20.66 -3.31
N LEU A 61 22.11 -21.42 -3.89
CA LEU A 61 22.75 -21.04 -5.15
C LEU A 61 21.75 -21.19 -6.31
N LYS A 62 21.92 -20.38 -7.38
CA LYS A 62 20.98 -20.38 -8.54
C LYS A 62 20.81 -21.76 -9.21
N ASN A 63 21.83 -22.61 -9.15
CA ASN A 63 21.81 -23.97 -9.69
C ASN A 63 20.97 -24.94 -8.84
N GLU A 64 20.70 -24.61 -7.58
CA GLU A 64 19.90 -25.41 -6.63
C GLU A 64 18.41 -25.02 -6.66
N TYR A 65 18.04 -24.06 -7.51
CA TYR A 65 16.67 -23.56 -7.58
C TYR A 65 15.73 -24.62 -8.15
N THR A 66 14.74 -24.96 -7.34
CA THR A 66 13.64 -25.83 -7.73
C THR A 66 12.70 -25.12 -8.71
N ILE A 67 11.78 -25.88 -9.33
CA ILE A 67 10.72 -25.33 -10.17
C ILE A 67 9.86 -24.33 -9.38
N PHE A 68 9.61 -24.62 -8.09
CA PHE A 68 8.87 -23.75 -7.19
C PHE A 68 9.61 -22.43 -6.93
N ASP A 69 10.91 -22.48 -6.64
CA ASP A 69 11.74 -21.29 -6.42
C ASP A 69 11.72 -20.35 -7.65
N LYS A 70 11.88 -20.91 -8.85
CA LYS A 70 11.81 -20.16 -10.11
C LYS A 70 10.43 -19.56 -10.36
N LYS A 71 9.36 -20.28 -10.02
CA LYS A 71 7.99 -19.79 -10.12
C LYS A 71 7.74 -18.60 -9.20
N ASN A 72 8.22 -18.64 -7.96
CA ASN A 72 8.08 -17.51 -7.03
C ASN A 72 8.87 -16.27 -7.50
N LEU A 73 10.09 -16.46 -8.01
CA LEU A 73 10.85 -15.36 -8.63
C LEU A 73 10.11 -14.74 -9.81
N GLN A 74 9.51 -15.58 -10.67
CA GLN A 74 8.71 -15.11 -11.80
C GLN A 74 7.48 -14.33 -11.35
N LEU A 75 6.76 -14.81 -10.32
CA LEU A 75 5.60 -14.10 -9.77
C LEU A 75 6.01 -12.75 -9.16
N ASN A 76 7.11 -12.71 -8.41
CA ASN A 76 7.65 -11.45 -7.88
C ASN A 76 8.02 -10.47 -9.02
N ALA A 77 8.73 -10.92 -10.04
CA ALA A 77 9.07 -10.09 -11.19
C ALA A 77 7.83 -9.57 -11.92
N ARG A 78 6.78 -10.41 -12.07
CA ARG A 78 5.52 -10.01 -12.67
C ARG A 78 4.77 -8.97 -11.81
N ALA A 79 4.76 -9.14 -10.49
CA ALA A 79 4.18 -8.17 -9.58
C ALA A 79 4.92 -6.83 -9.61
N MET A 80 6.25 -6.84 -9.62
CA MET A 80 7.06 -5.62 -9.79
C MET A 80 6.75 -4.92 -11.12
N HIS A 81 6.61 -5.69 -12.21
CA HIS A 81 6.25 -5.14 -13.51
C HIS A 81 4.87 -4.46 -13.50
N VAL A 82 3.88 -5.04 -12.80
CA VAL A 82 2.57 -4.40 -12.62
C VAL A 82 2.71 -3.02 -11.98
N PHE A 83 3.53 -2.89 -10.92
CA PHE A 83 3.80 -1.58 -10.32
C PHE A 83 4.53 -0.64 -11.28
N TYR A 84 5.58 -1.08 -11.97
CA TYR A 84 6.31 -0.22 -12.90
C TYR A 84 5.44 0.33 -14.04
N CYS A 85 4.45 -0.44 -14.52
CA CYS A 85 3.48 0.04 -15.51
C CYS A 85 2.45 1.01 -14.92
N ALA A 86 2.17 0.91 -13.63
CA ALA A 86 1.16 1.72 -12.95
C ALA A 86 1.67 3.09 -12.50
N LEU A 87 2.98 3.21 -12.23
CA LEU A 87 3.52 4.38 -11.53
C LEU A 87 3.98 5.47 -12.51
N GLY A 88 3.59 6.71 -12.20
CA GLY A 88 4.16 7.90 -12.83
C GLY A 88 5.63 8.11 -12.48
N PRO A 89 6.35 9.00 -13.20
CA PRO A 89 7.80 9.16 -13.06
C PRO A 89 8.29 9.49 -11.65
N ASN A 90 7.53 10.30 -10.90
CA ASN A 90 7.88 10.68 -9.53
C ASN A 90 7.82 9.47 -8.58
N GLU A 91 6.73 8.70 -8.65
CA GLU A 91 6.53 7.52 -7.82
C GLU A 91 7.49 6.38 -8.20
N PHE A 92 7.75 6.20 -9.50
CA PHE A 92 8.77 5.28 -9.96
C PHE A 92 10.16 5.62 -9.37
N ASN A 93 10.54 6.90 -9.37
CA ASN A 93 11.83 7.32 -8.80
C ASN A 93 11.97 7.01 -7.31
N ARG A 94 10.86 6.97 -6.55
CA ARG A 94 10.86 6.63 -5.11
C ARG A 94 11.11 5.14 -4.86
N ILE A 95 10.65 4.27 -5.76
CA ILE A 95 10.69 2.81 -5.59
C ILE A 95 11.73 2.10 -6.46
N ARG A 96 12.47 2.84 -7.32
CA ARG A 96 13.40 2.27 -8.31
C ARG A 96 14.52 1.38 -7.76
N TYR A 97 14.81 1.47 -6.46
CA TYR A 97 15.83 0.66 -5.79
C TYR A 97 15.25 -0.52 -4.98
N CYS A 98 13.92 -0.66 -4.94
CA CYS A 98 13.27 -1.81 -4.32
C CYS A 98 13.56 -3.08 -5.13
N LEU A 99 13.89 -4.16 -4.42
CA LEU A 99 14.31 -5.45 -4.96
C LEU A 99 13.15 -6.45 -5.06
N SER A 100 12.01 -6.15 -4.44
CA SER A 100 10.83 -7.01 -4.44
C SER A 100 9.53 -6.24 -4.57
N ALA A 101 8.47 -6.93 -5.00
CA ALA A 101 7.13 -6.37 -5.09
C ALA A 101 6.59 -5.93 -3.72
N LYS A 102 6.92 -6.69 -2.66
CA LYS A 102 6.61 -6.37 -1.26
C LYS A 102 7.28 -5.07 -0.82
N GLU A 103 8.58 -4.92 -1.08
CA GLU A 103 9.29 -3.67 -0.77
C GLU A 103 8.69 -2.47 -1.50
N ILE A 104 8.29 -2.63 -2.78
CA ILE A 104 7.58 -1.58 -3.51
C ILE A 104 6.28 -1.22 -2.81
N TRP A 105 5.44 -2.21 -2.50
CA TRP A 105 4.15 -2.00 -1.86
C TRP A 105 4.28 -1.31 -0.49
N ASP A 106 5.17 -1.81 0.37
CA ASP A 106 5.44 -1.24 1.70
C ASP A 106 6.01 0.18 1.60
N LYS A 107 6.86 0.43 0.60
CA LYS A 107 7.41 1.77 0.36
C LYS A 107 6.33 2.75 -0.07
N LEU A 108 5.41 2.34 -0.95
CA LEU A 108 4.28 3.17 -1.35
C LEU A 108 3.34 3.43 -0.17
N GLU A 109 3.03 2.41 0.63
CA GLU A 109 2.17 2.54 1.80
C GLU A 109 2.79 3.49 2.84
N SER A 110 4.06 3.29 3.19
CA SER A 110 4.76 4.15 4.15
C SER A 110 4.93 5.59 3.66
N THR A 111 5.05 5.81 2.36
CA THR A 111 5.22 7.15 1.77
C THR A 111 3.91 7.93 1.76
N HIS A 112 2.78 7.28 1.49
CA HIS A 112 1.50 7.96 1.26
C HIS A 112 0.51 7.87 2.42
N GLU A 113 0.59 6.84 3.26
CA GLU A 113 -0.22 6.72 4.48
C GLU A 113 0.58 7.00 5.76
N GLY A 114 1.87 7.27 5.64
CA GLY A 114 2.80 7.34 6.76
C GLY A 114 3.20 5.95 7.28
N THR A 115 4.22 5.90 8.14
CA THR A 115 4.63 4.63 8.75
C THR A 115 3.58 4.15 9.76
N ASN A 116 3.53 2.84 10.02
CA ASN A 116 2.69 2.28 11.08
C ASN A 116 2.96 2.97 12.43
N GLN A 117 4.20 3.39 12.70
CA GLN A 117 4.55 4.14 13.91
C GLN A 117 3.83 5.49 14.01
N VAL A 118 3.69 6.24 12.91
CA VAL A 118 2.91 7.49 12.88
C VAL A 118 1.42 7.22 13.08
N LYS A 119 0.90 6.15 12.48
CA LYS A 119 -0.50 5.72 12.67
C LYS A 119 -0.76 5.34 14.13
N TYR A 120 0.09 4.50 14.75
CA TYR A 120 -0.01 4.13 16.16
C TYR A 120 0.15 5.33 17.08
N SER A 121 1.12 6.21 16.82
CA SER A 121 1.29 7.45 17.58
C SER A 121 0.03 8.33 17.52
N ARG A 122 -0.64 8.42 16.36
CA ARG A 122 -1.92 9.13 16.23
C ARG A 122 -3.04 8.45 17.01
N ILE A 123 -3.13 7.13 17.00
CA ILE A 123 -4.09 6.37 17.80
C ILE A 123 -3.84 6.59 19.29
N ASP A 124 -2.59 6.50 19.75
CA ASP A 124 -2.22 6.73 21.15
C ASP A 124 -2.57 8.16 21.58
N MET A 125 -2.29 9.17 20.73
CA MET A 125 -2.66 10.55 21.00
C MET A 125 -4.19 10.73 21.11
N LEU A 126 -4.96 10.18 20.16
CA LEU A 126 -6.42 10.25 20.20
C LEU A 126 -7.01 9.49 21.40
N THR A 127 -6.42 8.35 21.76
CA THR A 127 -6.80 7.57 22.95
C THR A 127 -6.55 8.38 24.22
N HIS A 128 -5.40 9.03 24.31
CA HIS A 128 -5.07 9.89 25.44
C HIS A 128 -6.00 11.12 25.52
N GLU A 129 -6.30 11.76 24.38
CA GLU A 129 -7.26 12.87 24.32
C GLU A 129 -8.67 12.43 24.73
N TYR A 130 -9.08 11.21 24.36
CA TYR A 130 -10.34 10.60 24.76
C TYR A 130 -10.38 10.33 26.28
N GLU A 131 -9.32 9.74 26.84
CA GLU A 131 -9.22 9.44 28.27
C GLU A 131 -9.23 10.70 29.14
N LEU A 132 -8.61 11.77 28.66
CA LEU A 132 -8.59 13.08 29.33
C LEU A 132 -9.78 13.97 28.97
N PHE A 133 -10.72 13.48 28.17
CA PHE A 133 -11.80 14.33 27.66
C PHE A 133 -12.76 14.72 28.77
N GLU A 134 -12.77 16.01 29.11
CA GLU A 134 -13.77 16.62 29.98
C GLU A 134 -14.41 17.86 29.34
N MET A 135 -15.68 18.07 29.70
CA MET A 135 -16.41 19.28 29.38
C MET A 135 -15.85 20.44 30.22
N ARG A 136 -15.54 21.57 29.57
CA ARG A 136 -14.97 22.74 30.26
C ARG A 136 -16.06 23.55 30.97
N HIS A 137 -15.71 24.24 32.06
CA HIS A 137 -16.65 25.00 32.90
C HIS A 137 -17.51 26.05 32.18
N TYR A 138 -17.05 26.58 31.04
CA TYR A 138 -17.74 27.62 30.25
C TYR A 138 -18.03 27.18 28.81
N GLU A 139 -17.93 25.88 28.55
CA GLU A 139 -18.21 25.31 27.24
C GLU A 139 -19.70 24.97 27.11
N SER A 140 -20.28 25.19 25.92
CA SER A 140 -21.63 24.75 25.62
C SER A 140 -21.63 23.26 25.26
N ILE A 141 -22.76 22.58 25.50
CA ILE A 141 -22.92 21.15 25.14
C ILE A 141 -22.66 20.92 23.65
N HIS A 142 -23.08 21.85 22.78
CA HIS A 142 -22.81 21.76 21.34
C HIS A 142 -21.31 21.76 21.04
N TYR A 143 -20.56 22.69 21.64
CA TYR A 143 -19.12 22.79 21.39
C TYR A 143 -18.33 21.62 22.00
N MET A 144 -18.78 21.11 23.15
CA MET A 144 -18.27 19.87 23.73
C MET A 144 -18.48 18.69 22.76
N PHE A 145 -19.68 18.55 22.21
CA PHE A 145 -20.00 17.47 21.29
C PHE A 145 -19.19 17.53 19.98
N ASP A 146 -18.94 18.73 19.45
CA ASP A 146 -18.08 18.93 18.29
C ASP A 146 -16.63 18.51 18.58
N ARG A 147 -16.07 18.89 19.73
CA ARG A 147 -14.74 18.44 20.15
C ARG A 147 -14.68 16.92 20.32
N PHE A 148 -15.68 16.34 20.96
CA PHE A 148 -15.76 14.89 21.14
C PHE A 148 -15.80 14.16 19.79
N ARG A 149 -16.61 14.67 18.86
CA ARG A 149 -16.70 14.13 17.49
C ARG A 149 -15.35 14.14 16.77
N ASN A 150 -14.54 15.18 16.96
CA ASN A 150 -13.22 15.27 16.34
C ASN A 150 -12.19 14.27 16.89
N ILE A 151 -12.43 13.69 18.07
CA ILE A 151 -11.55 12.65 18.65
C ILE A 151 -11.92 11.27 18.11
N ILE A 152 -13.20 11.03 17.83
CA ILE A 152 -13.72 9.71 17.41
C ILE A 152 -13.79 9.52 15.88
N ASN A 153 -13.72 10.59 15.08
CA ASN A 153 -13.79 10.58 13.61
C ASN A 153 -12.45 10.93 12.97
#